data_AF-A0A7J9Q6F8-F1
#
_entry.id   AF-A0A7J9Q6F8-F1
#
_cell.length_a   1.000
_cell.length_b   1.000
_cell.length_c   1.000
_cell.angle_alpha   90.00
_cell.angle_beta   90.00
_cell.angle_gamma   90.00
#
_symmetry.space_group_name_H-M   'P 1'
#
loop_
_entity.id
_entity.type
_entity.pdbx_description
1 polymer ?
#
loop_
_entity_poly.entity_id
_entity_poly.type
_entity_poly.pdbx_seq_one_letter_code
_entity_poly.pdbx_strand_id
1 'polypeptide(L)'
;MAHFEVNDTVNNHPDPFILENDGNIAANVSVNSTSLWKSASAPLNSSYYQFKADNSTEANSFNWLNSQTTWSNMSNIYKSIIAMLNHTDSNDLAEIDIRVEVISDEPPGSKSAILTFKAEES
;
A
#
# COMPACT_ATOMS: atom_id res chain seq x y z
N MET A 1 -2.20 -23.80 -18.03
CA MET A 1 -2.63 -22.54 -17.41
C MET A 1 -1.51 -21.55 -17.64
N ALA A 2 -1.79 -20.38 -18.22
CA ALA A 2 -0.75 -19.35 -18.32
C ALA A 2 -0.35 -18.96 -16.90
N HIS A 3 0.91 -19.15 -16.54
CA HIS A 3 1.44 -18.64 -15.28
C HIS A 3 1.60 -17.13 -15.43
N PHE A 4 0.82 -16.39 -14.67
CA PHE A 4 0.94 -14.94 -14.55
C PHE A 4 2.01 -14.63 -13.51
N GLU A 5 2.81 -13.61 -13.79
CA GLU A 5 3.79 -13.14 -12.81
C GLU A 5 3.06 -12.35 -11.74
N VAL A 6 3.19 -12.81 -10.50
CA VAL A 6 2.78 -12.12 -9.28
C VAL A 6 4.07 -11.72 -8.58
N ASN A 7 4.16 -10.46 -8.18
CA ASN A 7 5.23 -10.01 -7.31
C ASN A 7 4.70 -9.04 -6.26
N ASP A 8 5.42 -8.95 -5.15
CA ASP A 8 5.11 -8.06 -4.04
C ASP A 8 6.38 -7.61 -3.31
N THR A 9 6.23 -6.65 -2.41
CA THR A 9 7.33 -6.04 -1.64
C THR A 9 7.59 -6.70 -0.29
N VAL A 10 6.86 -7.77 0.08
CA VAL A 10 6.91 -8.38 1.43
C VAL A 10 8.30 -8.95 1.76
N ASN A 11 9.07 -9.28 0.72
CA ASN A 11 10.44 -9.77 0.83
C ASN A 11 11.51 -8.67 0.71
N ASN A 12 11.11 -7.39 0.73
CA ASN A 12 11.96 -6.22 0.48
C ASN A 12 12.67 -6.23 -0.88
N HIS A 13 12.03 -6.79 -1.92
CA HIS A 13 12.57 -6.80 -3.28
C HIS A 13 11.47 -6.57 -4.35
N PRO A 14 11.14 -5.31 -4.68
CA PRO A 14 11.73 -4.07 -4.15
C PRO A 14 11.25 -3.74 -2.73
N ASP A 15 11.90 -2.76 -2.09
CA ASP A 15 11.50 -2.29 -0.76
C ASP A 15 10.04 -1.79 -0.74
N PRO A 16 9.32 -1.99 0.38
CA PRO A 16 8.02 -1.35 0.60
C PRO A 16 8.16 0.17 0.76
N PHE A 17 7.04 0.89 0.75
CA PHE A 17 7.07 2.30 1.16
C PHE A 17 7.18 2.38 2.68
N ILE A 18 8.07 3.24 3.17
CA ILE A 18 8.16 3.58 4.60
C ILE A 18 7.41 4.88 4.84
N LEU A 19 6.51 4.87 5.83
CA LEU A 19 5.85 6.05 6.36
C LEU A 19 6.34 6.30 7.78
N GLU A 20 6.87 7.49 8.02
CA GLU A 20 7.39 7.96 9.30
C GLU A 20 6.54 9.15 9.77
N ASN A 21 6.24 9.19 11.06
CA ASN A 21 5.51 10.30 11.66
C ASN A 21 6.43 11.16 12.55
N ASP A 22 7.16 12.06 11.90
CA ASP A 22 7.94 13.14 12.54
C ASP A 22 7.08 14.24 13.20
N GLY A 23 5.78 13.99 13.36
CA GLY A 23 4.84 14.91 13.98
C GLY A 23 4.93 14.90 15.51
N ASN A 24 3.86 15.38 16.14
CA ASN A 24 3.72 15.38 17.60
C ASN A 24 2.38 14.82 18.09
N ILE A 25 1.60 14.26 17.16
CA ILE A 25 0.31 13.65 17.40
C ILE A 25 0.20 12.37 16.58
N ALA A 26 -0.64 11.44 17.04
CA ALA A 26 -0.93 10.26 16.25
C ALA A 26 -1.72 10.63 14.98
N ALA A 27 -1.42 9.98 13.86
CA ALA A 27 -2.07 10.25 12.58
C ALA A 27 -2.80 9.02 12.02
N ASN A 28 -3.98 9.24 11.44
CA ASN A 28 -4.61 8.26 10.57
C ASN A 28 -4.13 8.50 9.14
N VAL A 29 -3.76 7.43 8.45
CA VAL A 29 -3.30 7.49 7.05
C VAL A 29 -4.30 6.80 6.15
N SER A 30 -4.59 7.44 5.02
CA SER A 30 -5.36 6.89 3.93
C SER A 30 -4.57 6.94 2.63
N VAL A 31 -4.83 6.00 1.72
CA VAL A 31 -4.16 5.89 0.42
C VAL A 31 -5.17 5.87 -0.72
N ASN A 32 -4.83 6.49 -1.83
CA ASN A 32 -5.46 6.25 -3.13
C ASN A 32 -4.39 6.08 -4.21
N SER A 33 -4.81 5.66 -5.40
CA SER A 33 -3.91 5.55 -6.55
C SER A 33 -4.63 5.78 -7.88
N THR A 34 -3.86 6.14 -8.91
CA THR A 34 -4.28 5.99 -10.31
C THR A 34 -4.21 4.52 -10.75
N SER A 35 -4.80 4.20 -11.91
CA SER A 35 -4.66 2.87 -12.52
C SER A 35 -3.20 2.58 -12.88
N LEU A 36 -2.75 1.35 -12.62
CA LEU A 36 -1.44 0.84 -13.05
C LEU A 36 -1.53 0.18 -14.44
N TRP A 37 -2.56 -0.66 -14.62
CA TRP A 37 -2.77 -1.44 -15.83
C TRP A 37 -3.56 -0.64 -16.86
N LYS A 38 -3.28 -0.92 -18.15
CA LYS A 38 -4.05 -0.42 -19.29
C LYS A 38 -5.12 -1.42 -19.73
N SER A 39 -4.95 -2.69 -19.37
CA SER A 39 -5.92 -3.75 -19.63
C SER A 39 -7.27 -3.43 -18.99
N ALA A 40 -8.33 -3.57 -19.79
CA ALA A 40 -9.71 -3.47 -19.31
C ALA A 40 -10.11 -4.64 -18.38
N SER A 41 -9.35 -5.74 -18.43
CA SER A 41 -9.55 -6.93 -17.60
C SER A 41 -8.88 -6.78 -16.22
N ALA A 42 -7.99 -5.80 -16.04
CA ALA A 42 -7.37 -5.45 -14.77
C ALA A 42 -7.64 -3.97 -14.40
N PRO A 43 -8.92 -3.56 -14.26
CA PRO A 43 -9.25 -2.19 -13.91
C PRO A 43 -8.75 -1.84 -12.49
N LEU A 44 -8.66 -0.55 -12.17
CA LEU A 44 -8.47 -0.11 -10.79
C LEU A 44 -9.55 -0.71 -9.87
N ASN A 45 -9.23 -0.94 -8.61
CA ASN A 45 -10.06 -1.66 -7.63
C ASN A 45 -10.24 -3.17 -7.92
N SER A 46 -9.29 -3.78 -8.65
CA SER A 46 -9.17 -5.23 -8.84
C SER A 46 -8.01 -5.83 -8.03
N SER A 47 -7.94 -7.18 -7.96
CA SER A 47 -6.88 -7.90 -7.25
C SER A 47 -5.51 -7.86 -7.95
N TYR A 48 -5.43 -7.27 -9.15
CA TYR A 48 -4.19 -7.16 -9.92
C TYR A 48 -3.27 -6.02 -9.42
N TYR A 49 -3.77 -5.17 -8.53
CA TYR A 49 -3.00 -4.10 -7.92
C TYR A 49 -3.55 -3.78 -6.51
N GLN A 50 -2.77 -4.13 -5.48
CA GLN A 50 -3.22 -4.15 -4.09
C GLN A 50 -2.18 -3.52 -3.16
N PHE A 51 -2.64 -3.15 -1.96
CA PHE A 51 -1.82 -2.65 -0.86
C PHE A 51 -2.15 -3.36 0.45
N LYS A 52 -1.21 -3.32 1.40
CA LYS A 52 -1.46 -3.59 2.82
C LYS A 52 -0.47 -2.79 3.68
N ALA A 53 -0.84 -2.51 4.92
CA ALA A 53 0.09 -2.08 5.95
C ALA A 53 0.82 -3.29 6.52
N ASP A 54 2.09 -3.10 6.88
CA ASP A 54 2.90 -4.04 7.66
C ASP A 54 3.70 -3.28 8.72
N ASN A 55 4.27 -4.04 9.66
CA ASN A 55 5.21 -3.47 10.63
C ASN A 55 6.54 -3.22 9.94
N SER A 56 7.19 -2.13 10.36
CA SER A 56 8.59 -1.89 10.04
C SER A 56 9.51 -2.64 10.99
N THR A 57 10.78 -2.26 11.02
CA THR A 57 11.71 -2.62 12.10
C THR A 57 11.22 -2.16 13.48
N GLU A 58 10.27 -1.22 13.54
CA GLU A 58 9.61 -0.75 14.75
C GLU A 58 8.23 -1.40 14.90
N ALA A 59 8.11 -2.30 15.87
CA ALA A 59 6.84 -2.92 16.19
C ALA A 59 5.94 -1.96 16.97
N ASN A 60 4.62 -2.08 16.82
CA ASN A 60 3.61 -1.30 17.56
C ASN A 60 3.56 0.20 17.22
N SER A 61 4.04 0.61 16.05
CA SER A 61 3.94 2.00 15.60
C SER A 61 2.51 2.42 15.25
N PHE A 62 1.59 1.48 15.05
CA PHE A 62 0.19 1.78 14.74
C PHE A 62 -0.78 0.73 15.28
N ASN A 63 -2.08 1.03 15.24
CA ASN A 63 -3.11 0.09 15.66
C ASN A 63 -3.33 -0.99 14.59
N TRP A 64 -2.64 -2.12 14.74
CA TRP A 64 -2.69 -3.26 13.83
C TRP A 64 -4.11 -3.76 13.53
N LEU A 65 -4.95 -3.88 14.55
CA LEU A 65 -6.30 -4.44 14.44
C LEU A 65 -7.26 -3.54 13.64
N ASN A 66 -7.05 -2.23 13.71
CA ASN A 66 -7.87 -1.24 13.01
C ASN A 66 -7.26 -0.76 11.68
N SER A 67 -6.13 -1.35 11.28
CA SER A 67 -5.40 -1.01 10.06
C SER A 67 -5.61 -2.06 8.97
N GLN A 68 -5.32 -1.69 7.71
CA GLN A 68 -5.49 -2.59 6.57
C GLN A 68 -4.26 -3.50 6.42
N THR A 69 -4.13 -4.52 7.27
CA THR A 69 -2.99 -5.44 7.33
C THR A 69 -3.15 -6.69 6.45
N THR A 70 -4.20 -6.70 5.63
CA THR A 70 -4.46 -7.71 4.60
C THR A 70 -4.57 -7.04 3.23
N TRP A 71 -4.33 -7.78 2.15
CA TRP A 71 -4.36 -7.22 0.80
C TRP A 71 -5.72 -6.60 0.46
N SER A 72 -5.71 -5.32 0.12
CA SER A 72 -6.87 -4.58 -0.36
C SER A 72 -6.58 -3.96 -1.72
N ASN A 73 -7.58 -3.94 -2.60
CA ASN A 73 -7.40 -3.42 -3.95
C ASN A 73 -7.18 -1.91 -3.93
N MET A 74 -6.26 -1.40 -4.74
CA MET A 74 -6.05 0.03 -4.92
C MET A 74 -7.30 0.70 -5.52
N SER A 75 -7.57 1.94 -5.14
CA SER A 75 -8.76 2.69 -5.58
C SER A 75 -8.40 4.14 -5.85
N ASN A 76 -9.18 4.83 -6.69
CA ASN A 76 -9.08 6.28 -6.86
C ASN A 76 -9.76 7.06 -5.72
N ILE A 77 -10.49 6.35 -4.86
CA ILE A 77 -11.06 6.87 -3.61
C ILE A 77 -10.12 6.49 -2.46
N TYR A 78 -9.87 7.44 -1.55
CA TYR A 78 -9.08 7.20 -0.35
C TYR A 78 -9.65 6.04 0.48
N LYS A 79 -8.80 5.06 0.75
CA LYS A 79 -9.07 3.96 1.68
C LYS A 79 -8.17 4.12 2.89
N SER A 80 -8.72 3.88 4.10
CA SER A 80 -7.91 3.84 5.31
C SER A 80 -6.85 2.73 5.20
N ILE A 81 -5.63 3.01 5.62
CA ILE A 81 -4.52 2.04 5.60
C ILE A 81 -3.88 1.87 6.96
N ILE A 82 -3.58 2.98 7.65
CA ILE A 82 -2.99 2.97 8.99
C ILE A 82 -3.91 3.74 9.93
N ALA A 83 -4.23 3.13 11.06
CA ALA A 83 -4.95 3.77 12.17
C ALA A 83 -3.97 4.09 13.30
N MET A 84 -3.99 5.34 13.78
CA MET A 84 -3.17 5.83 14.90
C MET A 84 -1.66 5.54 14.75
N LEU A 85 -1.05 5.97 13.64
CA LEU A 85 0.41 6.00 13.51
C LEU A 85 1.00 6.90 14.59
N ASN A 86 1.77 6.33 15.50
CA ASN A 86 2.41 7.01 16.62
C ASN A 86 3.59 7.90 16.13
N HIS A 87 4.08 8.78 16.99
CA HIS A 87 5.10 9.82 16.71
C HIS A 87 6.29 9.75 17.68
N THR A 88 6.42 8.64 18.41
CA THR A 88 7.54 8.43 19.33
C THR A 88 8.68 7.81 18.52
N ASP A 89 9.90 8.36 18.58
CA ASP A 89 11.09 7.96 17.78
C ASP A 89 11.44 6.46 17.76
N SER A 90 10.85 5.64 18.64
CA SER A 90 11.06 4.19 18.66
C SER A 90 9.90 3.39 18.06
N ASN A 91 8.81 4.06 17.68
CA ASN A 91 7.51 3.53 17.29
C ASN A 91 6.75 4.52 16.39
N ASP A 92 7.36 5.03 15.33
CA ASP A 92 6.76 5.98 14.40
C ASP A 92 6.85 5.55 12.93
N LEU A 93 7.47 4.39 12.67
CA LEU A 93 7.59 3.80 11.33
C LEU A 93 6.53 2.75 11.01
N ALA A 94 5.92 2.84 9.84
CA ALA A 94 5.06 1.80 9.25
C ALA A 94 5.46 1.49 7.80
N GLU A 95 5.27 0.23 7.39
CA GLU A 95 5.52 -0.21 6.01
C GLU A 95 4.22 -0.32 5.23
N ILE A 96 4.23 0.11 3.97
CA ILE A 96 3.15 -0.12 3.02
C ILE A 96 3.65 -1.01 1.89
N ASP A 97 3.14 -2.23 1.92
CA ASP A 97 3.41 -3.24 0.91
C ASP A 97 2.53 -3.08 -0.32
N ILE A 98 3.10 -3.38 -1.48
CA ILE A 98 2.41 -3.39 -2.76
C ILE A 98 2.47 -4.78 -3.37
N ARG A 99 1.34 -5.26 -3.88
CA ARG A 99 1.24 -6.48 -4.70
C ARG A 99 0.70 -6.15 -6.07
N VAL A 100 1.34 -6.72 -7.09
CA VAL A 100 0.91 -6.61 -8.49
C VAL A 100 0.86 -7.98 -9.14
N GLU A 101 -0.07 -8.14 -10.07
CA GLU A 101 -0.21 -9.34 -10.88
C GLU A 101 -0.48 -8.93 -12.33
N VAL A 102 0.35 -9.41 -13.26
CA VAL A 102 0.23 -9.07 -14.68
C VAL A 102 -0.89 -9.88 -15.32
N ILE A 103 -1.77 -9.22 -16.08
CA ILE A 103 -2.84 -9.89 -16.84
C ILE A 103 -2.44 -10.19 -18.29
N SER A 104 -2.99 -11.25 -18.87
CA SER A 104 -2.64 -11.76 -20.21
C SER A 104 -2.80 -10.77 -21.35
N ASP A 105 -3.74 -9.83 -21.23
CA ASP A 105 -4.07 -8.83 -22.23
C ASP A 105 -3.43 -7.45 -21.93
N GLU A 106 -2.54 -7.37 -20.94
CA GLU A 106 -1.76 -6.17 -20.72
C GLU A 106 -0.73 -6.00 -21.84
N PRO A 107 -0.76 -4.89 -22.61
CA PRO A 107 0.21 -4.66 -23.68
C PRO A 107 1.63 -4.49 -23.11
N PRO A 108 2.69 -4.83 -23.85
CA PRO A 108 4.06 -4.63 -23.39
C PRO A 108 4.38 -3.14 -23.16
N GLY A 109 5.40 -2.89 -22.34
CA GLY A 109 5.93 -1.55 -22.05
C GLY A 109 5.85 -1.19 -20.57
N SER A 110 6.49 -0.08 -20.21
CA SER A 110 6.53 0.41 -18.83
C SER A 110 5.13 0.79 -18.33
N LYS A 111 4.85 0.44 -17.07
CA LYS A 111 3.63 0.81 -16.34
C LYS A 111 4.01 1.70 -15.16
N SER A 112 3.14 2.64 -14.84
CA SER A 112 3.33 3.57 -13.73
C SER A 112 1.99 3.96 -13.16
N ALA A 113 1.91 4.09 -11.84
CA ALA A 113 0.78 4.68 -11.14
C ALA A 113 1.30 5.72 -10.13
N ILE A 114 0.43 6.64 -9.72
CA ILE A 114 0.71 7.61 -8.67
C ILE A 114 -0.11 7.18 -7.45
N LEU A 115 0.58 6.85 -6.36
CA LEU A 115 -0.02 6.63 -5.05
C LEU A 115 0.00 7.97 -4.30
N THR A 116 -1.12 8.31 -3.66
CA THR A 116 -1.18 9.48 -2.76
C THR A 116 -1.55 9.02 -1.37
N PHE A 117 -0.69 9.34 -0.40
CA PHE A 117 -0.96 9.16 1.01
C PHE A 117 -1.45 10.47 1.60
N LYS A 118 -2.52 10.39 2.41
CA LYS A 118 -3.07 11.52 3.15
C LYS A 118 -3.10 11.15 4.63
N ALA A 119 -2.38 11.93 5.43
CA ALA A 119 -2.40 11.86 6.88
C ALA A 119 -3.35 12.92 7.46
N GLU A 120 -4.09 12.56 8.51
CA GLU A 120 -4.96 13.47 9.27
C GLU A 120 -4.85 13.17 10.77
N GLU A 121 -5.09 14.19 11.60
CA GLU A 121 -5.13 14.04 13.07
C GLU A 121 -6.12 12.94 13.47
N SER A 122 -5.73 12.12 14.46
CA SER A 122 -6.50 10.95 14.90
C SER A 122 -7.67 11.27 15.83
#